data_AF-A0A3D1UEG6-F1
#
_entry.id   AF-A0A3D1UEG6-F1
#
_cell.length_a   1.000
_cell.length_b   1.000
_cell.length_c   1.000
_cell.angle_alpha   90.00
_cell.angle_beta   90.00
_cell.angle_gamma   90.00
#
_symmetry.space_group_name_H-M   'P 1'
#
loop_
_entity.id
_entity.type
_entity.pdbx_description
1 polymer ?
#
loop_
_entity_poly.entity_id
_entity_poly.type
_entity_poly.pdbx_seq_one_letter_code
_entity_poly.pdbx_strand_id
1 'polypeptide(L)' 'MRTLQLVPALEQGGVERGVVEMNRVLVAQGWENHVVAAGGRLMAQVASDGGQ' A
#
# COMPACT_ATOMS: atom_id res chain seq x y z
N MET A 1 1.32 -9.44 -12.45
CA MET A 1 -0.03 -8.82 -12.50
C MET A 1 0.05 -7.41 -11.95
N ARG A 2 -0.97 -6.57 -12.20
CA ARG A 2 -1.01 -5.16 -11.74
C ARG A 2 -2.25 -4.90 -10.90
N THR A 3 -2.07 -4.23 -9.77
CA THR A 3 -3.16 -3.84 -8.86
C THR A 3 -3.09 -2.37 -8.50
N LEU A 4 -4.25 -1.79 -8.19
CA LEU A 4 -4.40 -0.43 -7.71
C LEU A 4 -5.26 -0.43 -6.45
N GLN A 5 -4.72 0.12 -5.36
CA GLN A 5 -5.43 0.36 -4.11
C GLN A 5 -5.69 1.86 -3.98
N LEU A 6 -6.95 2.23 -3.78
CA LEU A 6 -7.38 3.62 -3.58
C LEU A 6 -7.90 3.76 -2.16
N VAL A 7 -7.25 4.63 -1.38
CA VAL A 7 -7.62 4.93 0.01
C VAL A 7 -7.53 6.43 0.24
N PRO A 8 -8.44 7.07 1.02
CA PRO A 8 -8.41 8.52 1.20
C PRO A 8 -7.09 9.04 1.78
N ALA A 9 -6.55 8.37 2.81
CA ALA A 9 -5.27 8.68 3.43
C ALA A 9 -4.64 7.40 4.01
N LEU A 10 -3.32 7.39 4.14
CA LEU A 10 -2.51 6.31 4.70
C LEU A 10 -1.96 6.72 6.08
N GLU A 11 -2.86 6.95 7.04
CA GLU A 11 -2.50 7.36 8.39
C GLU A 11 -2.23 6.17 9.32
N GLN A 12 -3.17 5.78 10.19
CA GLN A 12 -3.01 4.65 11.13
C GLN A 12 -4.34 3.95 11.44
N GLY A 13 -5.36 4.08 10.59
CA GLY A 13 -6.61 3.33 10.75
C GLY A 13 -6.46 1.84 10.38
N GLY A 14 -7.51 1.07 10.61
CA GLY A 14 -7.51 -0.38 10.34
C GLY A 14 -7.44 -0.70 8.85
N VAL A 15 -8.08 0.10 8.00
CA VAL A 15 -8.10 -0.09 6.54
C VAL A 15 -6.70 0.16 5.96
N GLU A 16 -6.03 1.19 6.45
CA GLU A 16 -4.72 1.64 6.03
C GLU A 16 -3.64 0.62 6.38
N ARG A 17 -3.72 0.00 7.57
CA ARG A 17 -2.87 -1.14 7.91
C ARG A 17 -3.11 -2.33 6.98
N GLY A 18 -4.38 -2.60 6.64
CA GLY A 18 -4.73 -3.62 5.65
C GLY A 18 -4.11 -3.35 4.28
N VAL A 19 -4.06 -2.10 3.84
CA VAL A 19 -3.39 -1.70 2.57
C VAL A 19 -1.90 -2.02 2.60
N VAL A 20 -1.22 -1.73 3.70
CA VAL A 20 0.21 -2.03 3.89
C VAL A 20 0.46 -3.55 3.92
N GLU A 21 -0.33 -4.30 4.68
CA GLU A 21 -0.21 -5.75 4.75
C GLU A 21 -0.45 -6.41 3.38
N MET A 22 -1.48 -5.95 2.66
CA MET A 22 -1.79 -6.44 1.31
C MET A 22 -0.68 -6.09 0.33
N ASN A 23 -0.14 -4.87 0.40
CA ASN A 23 1.00 -4.46 -0.43
C ASN A 23 2.16 -5.45 -0.30
N ARG A 24 2.57 -5.77 0.94
CA ARG A 24 3.68 -6.69 1.20
C ARG A 24 3.44 -8.08 0.59
N VAL A 25 2.22 -8.60 0.70
CA VAL A 25 1.86 -9.91 0.14
C VAL A 25 1.86 -9.90 -1.38
N LEU A 26 1.26 -8.87 -2.00
CA LEU A 26 1.18 -8.74 -3.46
C LEU A 26 2.58 -8.58 -4.08
N VAL A 27 3.42 -7.73 -3.49
CA VAL A 27 4.81 -7.55 -3.93
C VAL A 27 5.59 -8.86 -3.78
N ALA A 28 5.45 -9.59 -2.65
CA ALA A 28 6.11 -10.88 -2.45
C ALA A 28 5.67 -11.95 -3.47
N GLN A 29 4.47 -11.83 -4.04
CA GLN A 29 3.99 -12.68 -5.14
C GLN A 29 4.48 -12.24 -6.53
N GLY A 30 5.31 -11.20 -6.61
CA GLY A 30 5.82 -10.64 -7.86
C GLY A 30 4.81 -9.77 -8.61
N TRP A 31 3.84 -9.18 -7.91
CA TRP A 31 2.87 -8.27 -8.51
C TRP A 31 3.35 -6.82 -8.41
N GLU A 32 3.03 -6.04 -9.43
CA GLU A 32 3.18 -4.59 -9.40
C GLU A 32 1.95 -4.00 -8.71
N ASN A 33 2.12 -3.50 -7.49
CA ASN A 33 1.02 -2.97 -6.69
C ASN A 33 1.19 -1.47 -6.48
N HIS A 34 0.21 -0.70 -6.96
CA HIS A 34 0.16 0.75 -6.82
C HIS A 34 -0.83 1.16 -5.73
N VAL A 35 -0.48 2.15 -4.91
CA VAL A 35 -1.33 2.68 -3.85
C VAL A 35 -1.48 4.19 -4.01
N VAL A 36 -2.71 4.65 -4.19
CA VAL A 36 -3.05 6.06 -4.32
C VAL A 36 -3.75 6.53 -3.04
N ALA A 37 -3.14 7.52 -2.39
CA ALA A 37 -3.66 8.18 -1.20
C ALA A 37 -3.33 9.68 -1.24
N ALA A 38 -4.10 10.51 -0.52
CA ALA A 38 -3.83 11.94 -0.42
C ALA A 38 -2.59 12.28 0.42
N GLY A 39 -2.00 11.29 1.09
CA GLY A 39 -0.89 11.46 2.03
C GLY A 39 -0.93 10.42 3.13
N GLY A 40 0.05 10.49 4.03
CA GLY A 40 -0.01 9.87 5.34
C GLY A 40 1.24 9.12 5.75
N ARG A 41 1.38 8.88 7.05
CA ARG A 41 2.59 8.33 7.67
C ARG A 41 2.96 6.94 7.16
N LEU A 42 2.00 6.14 6.68
CA LEU A 42 2.25 4.81 6.14
C LEU A 42 2.66 4.79 4.67
N MET A 43 2.68 5.92 3.96
CA MET A 43 3.15 5.96 2.56
C MET A 43 4.61 5.51 2.44
N ALA A 44 5.46 5.89 3.39
CA ALA A 44 6.85 5.46 3.42
C ALA A 44 6.98 3.94 3.59
N GLN A 45 6.07 3.32 4.36
CA GLN A 45 6.05 1.87 4.55
C GLN A 45 5.65 1.14 3.27
N VAL A 46 4.65 1.64 2.53
CA VAL A 46 4.27 1.09 1.22
C VAL A 46 5.45 1.09 0.26
N ALA A 47 6.20 2.19 0.18
CA ALA A 47 7.38 2.29 -0.68
C ALA A 47 8.51 1.35 -0.20
N SER A 48 8.76 1.26 1.11
CA SER A 48 9.79 0.36 1.65
C SER A 48 9.44 -1.12 1.46
N ASP A 49 8.15 -1.45 1.39
CA ASP A 49 7.66 -2.81 1.14
C ASP A 49 7.64 -3.16 -0.37
N GLY A 50 8.08 -2.24 -1.24
CA GLY A 50 8.21 -2.43 -2.68
C GLY A 50 6.97 -2.03 -3.50
N GLY A 51 5.98 -1.42 -2.85
CA GLY A 51 4.88 -0.75 -3.52
C GLY A 51 5.26 0.54 -4.24
N GLN A 52 4.39 0.98 -5.13
CA GLN A 52 4.47 2.27 -5.80
C GLN A 52 3.31 3.19 -5.42
#